data_AF-A0A2P4ZXL4-F1
#
_entry.id   AF-A0A2P4ZXL4-F1
#
_cell.length_a   1.000
_cell.length_b   1.000
_cell.length_c   1.000
_cell.angle_alpha   90.00
_cell.angle_beta   90.00
_cell.angle_gamma   90.00
#
_symmetry.space_group_name_H-M   'P 1'
#
loop_
_entity.id
_entity.type
_entity.pdbx_description
1 polymer ?
#
loop_
_entity_poly.entity_id
_entity_poly.type
_entity_poly.pdbx_seq_one_letter_code
_entity_poly.pdbx_strand_id
1 'polypeptide(L)'
;MNDFRVEQGPENLYGQELTDYIAQSIKDEEVFHYFGFEYLHRLNIVSLQNQLITLRESIAAGTHNRDQDPDRLKRLLSDYTNAIRNYNYVRQGQRISAYETETRKMRLKSMFPSMVLRQRKTRPFESHYYYLQDGNSDSKVEFFRDFLRRHLPRRWTYNKEERQHRLQEYQQGKVPLQISKRVDKTVRLGVSLLAVASLVTPMCIMILNPSMTKSLITSSLFMVAFAVGISFGMKTSNSETLVATATYSAVLVVFVGTNSGSSSATS
;
A
#
# COMPACT_ATOMS: atom_id res chain seq x y z
N MET A 1 -53.02 -1.21 25.36
CA MET A 1 -52.62 -1.28 23.93
C MET A 1 -51.87 0.02 23.64
N ASN A 2 -50.64 0.14 24.13
CA ASN A 2 -49.80 1.33 23.96
C ASN A 2 -48.65 0.93 23.08
N ASP A 3 -48.76 1.33 21.82
CA ASP A 3 -47.75 1.16 20.79
C ASP A 3 -46.60 2.13 21.11
N PHE A 4 -45.56 1.61 21.78
CA PHE A 4 -44.31 2.33 22.02
C PHE A 4 -43.56 2.44 20.69
N ARG A 5 -43.98 3.39 19.86
CA ARG A 5 -43.16 3.93 18.78
C ARG A 5 -42.00 4.67 19.44
N VAL A 6 -40.88 3.96 19.62
CA VAL A 6 -39.57 4.56 19.84
C VAL A 6 -39.32 5.44 18.63
N GLU A 7 -39.50 6.75 18.79
CA GLU A 7 -39.01 7.73 17.80
C GLU A 7 -37.50 7.54 17.69
N GLN A 8 -37.07 6.83 16.64
CA GLN A 8 -35.66 6.68 16.32
C GLN A 8 -35.14 8.05 15.89
N GLY A 9 -34.50 8.75 16.83
CA GLY A 9 -33.83 10.02 16.55
C GLY A 9 -32.81 9.87 15.41
N PRO A 10 -32.50 10.95 14.68
CA PRO A 10 -31.63 10.91 13.51
C PRO A 10 -30.18 10.49 13.83
N GLU A 11 -29.79 10.44 15.11
CA GLU A 11 -28.50 9.90 15.57
C GLU A 11 -28.45 8.36 15.54
N ASN A 12 -29.56 7.68 15.84
CA ASN A 12 -29.65 6.22 15.79
C ASN A 12 -29.58 5.70 14.35
N LEU A 13 -30.11 6.48 13.40
CA LEU A 13 -30.10 6.13 11.97
C LEU A 13 -28.68 6.16 11.40
N TYR A 14 -27.90 7.21 11.73
CA TYR A 14 -26.52 7.32 11.29
C TYR A 14 -25.61 6.23 11.91
N GLY A 15 -25.85 5.86 13.17
CA GLY A 15 -25.15 4.76 13.82
C GLY A 15 -25.36 3.43 13.09
N GLN A 16 -26.59 3.14 12.65
CA GLN A 16 -26.91 1.94 11.86
C GLN A 16 -26.25 1.97 10.48
N GLU A 17 -26.32 3.11 9.76
CA GLU A 17 -25.64 3.27 8.47
C GLU A 17 -24.13 3.00 8.59
N LEU A 18 -23.50 3.45 9.68
CA LEU A 18 -22.08 3.20 9.95
C LEU A 18 -21.78 1.72 10.18
N THR A 19 -22.55 1.03 11.02
CA THR A 19 -22.33 -0.39 11.30
C THR A 19 -22.56 -1.25 10.07
N ASP A 20 -23.58 -0.93 9.27
CA ASP A 20 -23.90 -1.65 8.03
C ASP A 20 -22.80 -1.45 6.99
N TYR A 21 -22.33 -0.20 6.83
CA TYR A 21 -21.22 0.11 5.95
C TYR A 21 -19.94 -0.63 6.36
N ILE A 22 -19.60 -0.67 7.66
CA ILE A 22 -18.40 -1.38 8.13
C ILE A 22 -18.54 -2.89 7.87
N ALA A 23 -19.67 -3.50 8.25
CA ALA A 23 -19.92 -4.93 8.05
C ALA A 23 -19.87 -5.33 6.58
N GLN A 24 -20.35 -4.46 5.69
CA GLN A 24 -20.26 -4.67 4.24
C GLN A 24 -18.84 -4.43 3.71
N SER A 25 -18.17 -3.38 4.17
CA SER A 25 -16.81 -3.06 3.72
C SER A 25 -15.82 -4.18 4.03
N ILE A 26 -15.95 -4.85 5.17
CA ILE A 26 -15.11 -6.00 5.55
C ILE A 26 -15.33 -7.19 4.59
N LYS A 27 -16.52 -7.34 4.02
CA LYS A 27 -16.86 -8.45 3.10
C LYS A 27 -16.49 -8.12 1.65
N ASP A 28 -16.74 -6.88 1.24
CA ASP A 28 -16.68 -6.47 -0.16
C ASP A 28 -15.37 -5.78 -0.54
N GLU A 29 -14.66 -5.16 0.40
CA GLU A 29 -13.42 -4.42 0.17
C GLU A 29 -12.21 -5.18 0.72
N GLU A 30 -11.24 -5.47 -0.16
CA GLU A 30 -9.96 -6.10 0.24
C GLU A 30 -9.04 -5.11 0.96
N VAL A 31 -9.13 -3.83 0.58
CA VAL A 31 -8.35 -2.74 1.16
C VAL A 31 -9.32 -1.63 1.53
N PHE A 32 -9.26 -1.19 2.79
CA PHE A 32 -10.06 -0.06 3.23
C PHE A 32 -9.56 1.22 2.58
N HIS A 33 -10.45 2.15 2.23
CA HIS A 33 -10.03 3.43 1.69
C HIS A 33 -10.55 4.58 2.55
N TYR A 34 -9.68 5.56 2.74
CA TYR A 34 -9.93 6.72 3.59
C TYR A 34 -9.85 8.02 2.81
N PHE A 35 -10.48 9.06 3.36
CA PHE A 35 -10.46 10.41 2.82
C PHE A 35 -9.16 11.11 3.20
N GLY A 36 -8.54 11.79 2.24
CA GLY A 36 -7.31 12.54 2.51
C GLY A 36 -7.51 13.90 3.17
N PHE A 37 -8.73 14.45 3.13
CA PHE A 37 -9.10 15.75 3.74
C PHE A 37 -8.04 16.86 3.56
N GLU A 38 -7.45 16.95 2.37
CA GLU A 38 -6.27 17.78 2.09
C GLU A 38 -6.48 19.25 2.47
N TYR A 39 -7.68 19.78 2.19
CA TYR A 39 -8.06 21.13 2.58
C TYR A 39 -8.01 21.34 4.10
N LEU A 40 -8.54 20.41 4.89
CA LEU A 40 -8.56 20.51 6.35
C LEU A 40 -7.16 20.38 6.95
N HIS A 41 -6.32 19.49 6.40
CA HIS A 41 -4.92 19.41 6.82
C HIS A 41 -4.17 20.71 6.55
N ARG A 42 -4.32 21.28 5.35
CA ARG A 42 -3.68 22.56 5.00
C ARG A 42 -4.20 23.71 5.86
N LEU A 43 -5.51 23.76 6.11
CA LEU A 43 -6.13 24.75 6.99
C LEU A 43 -5.57 24.67 8.42
N ASN A 44 -5.43 23.45 8.96
CA ASN A 44 -4.85 23.24 10.29
C ASN A 44 -3.39 23.71 10.35
N ILE A 45 -2.57 23.34 9.35
CA ILE A 45 -1.16 23.77 9.26
C ILE A 45 -1.05 25.29 9.21
N VAL A 46 -1.84 25.95 8.35
CA VAL A 46 -1.82 27.41 8.22
C VAL A 46 -2.30 28.10 9.51
N SER A 47 -3.31 27.55 10.17
CA SER A 47 -3.78 28.08 11.46
C SER A 47 -2.68 28.02 12.53
N LEU A 48 -1.99 26.88 12.65
CA LEU A 48 -0.87 26.71 13.59
C LEU A 48 0.31 27.63 13.24
N GLN A 49 0.59 27.82 11.95
CA GLN A 49 1.62 28.75 11.48
C GLN A 49 1.30 30.19 11.89
N ASN A 50 0.05 30.64 11.70
CA ASN A 50 -0.36 31.99 12.11
C ASN A 50 -0.25 32.18 13.62
N GLN A 51 -0.63 31.18 14.41
CA GLN A 51 -0.48 31.22 15.87
C GLN A 51 0.98 31.34 16.32
N LEU A 52 1.89 30.63 15.64
CA LEU A 52 3.33 30.73 15.89
C LEU A 52 3.90 32.11 15.51
N ILE A 53 3.40 32.74 14.44
CA ILE A 53 3.79 34.10 14.05
C ILE A 53 3.37 35.11 15.10
N THR A 54 2.11 35.07 15.55
CA THR A 54 1.62 35.96 16.61
C THR A 54 2.38 35.76 17.92
N LEU A 55 2.70 34.51 18.28
CA LEU A 55 3.52 34.23 19.46
C LEU A 55 4.93 34.82 19.30
N ARG A 56 5.58 34.62 18.15
CA ARG A 56 6.89 35.20 17.85
C ARG A 56 6.89 36.73 17.98
N GLU A 57 5.88 37.40 17.45
CA GLU A 57 5.73 38.86 17.57
C GLU A 57 5.55 39.30 19.02
N SER A 58 4.73 38.60 19.80
CA SER A 58 4.52 38.92 21.22
C SER A 58 5.79 38.77 22.07
N ILE A 59 6.62 37.76 21.77
CA ILE A 59 7.93 37.57 22.41
C ILE A 59 8.89 38.69 21.99
N ALA A 60 8.93 39.03 20.70
CA ALA A 60 9.80 40.08 20.19
C ALA A 60 9.44 41.48 20.74
N ALA A 61 8.15 41.75 20.94
CA ALA A 61 7.65 43.01 21.46
C ALA A 61 7.79 43.15 23.00
N GLY A 62 8.27 42.12 23.70
CA GLY A 62 8.45 42.14 25.17
C GLY A 62 7.15 42.31 25.97
N THR A 63 5.99 42.12 25.33
CA THR A 63 4.65 42.31 25.92
C THR A 63 4.08 41.04 26.54
N HIS A 64 4.82 39.92 26.53
CA HIS A 64 4.33 38.61 26.97
C HIS A 64 4.93 38.13 28.30
N ASN A 65 4.11 37.41 29.08
CA ASN A 65 4.40 37.02 30.46
C ASN A 65 5.36 35.81 30.50
N ARG A 66 6.54 36.03 31.06
CA ARG A 66 7.74 35.17 30.99
C ARG A 66 7.58 33.75 31.58
N ASP A 67 6.53 33.51 32.39
CA ASP A 67 6.27 32.25 33.11
C ASP A 67 5.29 31.28 32.40
N GLN A 68 4.52 31.72 31.40
CA GLN A 68 3.61 30.84 30.62
C GLN A 68 4.18 30.46 29.24
N ASP A 69 5.32 31.05 28.88
CA ASP A 69 5.90 31.07 27.54
C ASP A 69 6.50 29.73 27.04
N PRO A 70 7.30 29.00 27.84
CA PRO A 70 8.00 27.83 27.30
C PRO A 70 7.04 26.68 26.99
N ASP A 71 6.01 26.48 27.80
CA ASP A 71 5.05 25.39 27.62
C ASP A 71 4.13 25.62 26.42
N ARG A 72 3.66 26.86 26.24
CA ARG A 72 2.81 27.21 25.09
C ARG A 72 3.58 27.11 23.78
N LEU A 73 4.81 27.61 23.74
CA LEU A 73 5.68 27.49 22.58
C LEU A 73 5.95 26.02 22.25
N LYS A 74 6.31 25.20 23.25
CA LYS A 74 6.57 23.77 23.09
C LYS A 74 5.36 23.04 22.54
N ARG A 75 4.16 23.33 23.05
CA ARG A 75 2.90 22.75 22.55
C ARG A 75 2.65 23.14 21.09
N LEU A 76 2.67 24.44 20.75
CA LEU A 76 2.41 24.90 19.38
C LEU A 76 3.43 24.37 18.37
N LEU A 77 4.72 24.33 18.72
CA LEU A 77 5.74 23.72 17.87
C LEU A 77 5.52 22.22 17.69
N SER A 78 5.14 21.50 18.76
CA SER A 78 4.79 20.08 18.67
C SER A 78 3.56 19.86 17.79
N ASP A 79 2.52 20.67 17.95
CA ASP A 79 1.28 20.54 17.19
C ASP A 79 1.52 20.86 15.71
N TYR A 80 2.30 21.89 15.41
CA TYR A 80 2.69 22.25 14.05
C TYR A 80 3.51 21.15 13.36
N THR A 81 4.53 20.63 14.05
CA THR A 81 5.35 19.53 13.50
C THR A 81 4.55 18.24 13.33
N ASN A 82 3.67 17.91 14.27
CA ASN A 82 2.76 16.78 14.16
C ASN A 82 1.76 16.97 13.00
N ALA A 83 1.23 18.18 12.80
CA ALA A 83 0.31 18.48 11.70
C ALA A 83 0.99 18.30 10.33
N ILE A 84 2.24 18.76 10.18
CA ILE A 84 3.05 18.52 8.97
C ILE A 84 3.29 17.04 8.76
N ARG A 85 3.72 16.32 9.81
CA ARG A 85 3.99 14.88 9.74
C ARG A 85 2.74 14.11 9.32
N ASN A 86 1.60 14.39 9.94
CA ASN A 86 0.33 13.73 9.64
C ASN A 86 -0.13 14.01 8.20
N TYR A 87 0.02 15.25 7.74
CA TYR A 87 -0.28 15.60 6.35
C TYR A 87 0.62 14.86 5.35
N ASN A 88 1.92 14.79 5.63
CA ASN A 88 2.86 14.05 4.78
C ASN A 88 2.55 12.55 4.79
N TYR A 89 2.21 11.97 5.94
CA TYR A 89 1.83 10.57 6.06
C TYR A 89 0.60 10.24 5.19
N VAL A 90 -0.46 11.04 5.28
CA VAL A 90 -1.66 10.88 4.44
C VAL A 90 -1.31 11.03 2.95
N ARG A 91 -0.45 11.99 2.61
CA ARG A 91 -0.04 12.25 1.22
C ARG A 91 0.84 11.16 0.61
N GLN A 92 1.57 10.42 1.43
CA GLN A 92 2.38 9.28 1.00
C GLN A 92 1.53 8.06 0.61
N GLY A 93 0.26 8.01 1.03
CA GLY A 93 -0.66 6.95 0.64
C GLY A 93 -0.86 6.86 -0.88
N GLN A 94 -1.09 5.65 -1.38
CA GLN A 94 -1.43 5.44 -2.79
C GLN A 94 -2.80 6.07 -3.07
N ARG A 95 -2.86 7.00 -4.02
CA ARG A 95 -4.10 7.66 -4.44
C ARG A 95 -4.93 6.72 -5.30
N ILE A 96 -6.23 6.71 -5.05
CA ILE A 96 -7.20 6.03 -5.91
C ILE A 96 -7.28 6.73 -7.27
N SER A 97 -7.54 5.96 -8.33
CA SER A 97 -7.77 6.54 -9.66
C SER A 97 -9.02 7.43 -9.69
N ALA A 98 -9.09 8.38 -10.62
CA ALA A 98 -10.25 9.29 -10.75
C ALA A 98 -11.56 8.54 -10.97
N TYR A 99 -11.52 7.40 -11.66
CA TYR A 99 -12.70 6.57 -11.91
C TYR A 99 -13.20 5.82 -10.66
N GLU A 100 -12.28 5.17 -9.94
CA GLU A 100 -12.62 4.46 -8.71
C GLU A 100 -13.12 5.44 -7.64
N THR A 101 -12.59 6.67 -7.64
CA THR A 101 -13.06 7.77 -6.81
C THR A 101 -14.54 8.06 -7.04
N GLU A 102 -14.99 8.17 -8.30
CA GLU A 102 -16.41 8.41 -8.61
C GLU A 102 -17.29 7.22 -8.24
N THR A 103 -16.82 5.99 -8.50
CA THR A 103 -17.56 4.77 -8.12
C THR A 103 -17.74 4.69 -6.60
N ARG A 104 -16.68 4.98 -5.85
CA ARG A 104 -16.71 5.00 -4.38
C ARG A 104 -17.59 6.12 -3.85
N LYS A 105 -17.54 7.30 -4.46
CA LYS A 105 -18.41 8.44 -4.13
C LYS A 105 -19.88 8.07 -4.30
N MET A 106 -20.25 7.36 -5.37
CA MET A 106 -21.63 6.89 -5.56
C MET A 106 -22.03 5.88 -4.49
N ARG A 107 -21.15 4.92 -4.16
CA ARG A 107 -21.39 3.95 -3.08
C ARG A 107 -21.57 4.64 -1.72
N LEU A 108 -20.72 5.59 -1.37
CA LEU A 108 -20.81 6.30 -0.09
C LEU A 108 -22.08 7.15 -0.01
N LYS A 109 -22.50 7.76 -1.13
CA LYS A 109 -23.79 8.46 -1.21
C LYS A 109 -24.98 7.52 -0.99
N SER A 110 -24.92 6.27 -1.48
CA SER A 110 -25.99 5.31 -1.28
C SER A 110 -26.01 4.72 0.13
N MET A 111 -24.84 4.53 0.75
CA MET A 111 -24.71 3.97 2.10
C MET A 111 -25.00 4.98 3.21
N PHE A 112 -24.74 6.27 2.96
CA PHE A 112 -24.92 7.34 3.93
C PHE A 112 -25.91 8.40 3.44
N PRO A 113 -27.19 8.04 3.20
CA PRO A 113 -28.20 9.00 2.77
C PRO A 113 -28.42 10.10 3.83
N SER A 114 -28.30 9.78 5.12
CA SER A 114 -28.42 10.76 6.19
C SER A 114 -27.37 11.89 6.10
N MET A 115 -26.12 11.57 5.73
CA MET A 115 -25.06 12.56 5.53
C MET A 115 -25.33 13.47 4.33
N VAL A 116 -25.79 12.89 3.22
CA VAL A 116 -26.15 13.68 2.02
C VAL A 116 -27.27 14.68 2.31
N LEU A 117 -28.26 14.25 3.10
CA LEU A 117 -29.40 15.08 3.48
C LEU A 117 -29.00 16.21 4.44
N ARG A 118 -28.10 15.94 5.39
CA ARG A 118 -27.62 16.91 6.39
C ARG A 118 -26.63 17.92 5.80
N GLN A 119 -25.70 17.48 4.97
CA GLN A 119 -24.57 18.30 4.50
C GLN A 119 -24.79 18.82 3.07
N ARG A 120 -25.88 19.56 2.85
CA ARG A 120 -26.24 20.06 1.50
C ARG A 120 -25.26 21.09 0.93
N LYS A 121 -24.57 21.85 1.79
CA LYS A 121 -23.64 22.93 1.38
C LYS A 121 -22.24 22.40 1.08
N THR A 122 -21.79 21.44 1.87
CA THR A 122 -20.45 20.85 1.78
C THR A 122 -20.60 19.51 1.11
N ARG A 123 -20.22 19.39 -0.16
CA ARG A 123 -20.29 18.12 -0.89
C ARG A 123 -19.46 17.06 -0.16
N PRO A 124 -20.08 16.18 0.66
CA PRO A 124 -19.39 15.60 1.83
C PRO A 124 -18.39 14.50 1.45
N PHE A 125 -18.61 13.92 0.27
CA PHE A 125 -17.79 12.86 -0.30
C PHE A 125 -16.88 13.35 -1.43
N GLU A 126 -16.71 14.67 -1.58
CA GLU A 126 -15.75 15.25 -2.51
C GLU A 126 -14.40 15.43 -1.83
N SER A 127 -13.61 14.36 -1.85
CA SER A 127 -12.21 14.38 -1.43
C SER A 127 -11.36 13.50 -2.32
N HIS A 128 -10.06 13.62 -2.16
CA HIS A 128 -9.13 12.60 -2.64
C HIS A 128 -9.22 11.38 -1.73
N TYR A 129 -9.24 10.21 -2.33
CA TYR A 129 -9.28 8.94 -1.62
C TYR A 129 -7.94 8.24 -1.73
N TYR A 130 -7.59 7.56 -0.65
CA TYR A 130 -6.32 6.87 -0.49
C TYR A 130 -6.58 5.43 -0.05
N TYR A 131 -5.77 4.51 -0.57
CA TYR A 131 -5.73 3.15 -0.04
C TYR A 131 -5.14 3.20 1.37
N LEU A 132 -5.83 2.60 2.34
CA LEU A 132 -5.22 2.30 3.62
C LEU A 132 -4.17 1.24 3.34
N GLN A 133 -2.91 1.66 3.37
CA GLN A 133 -1.78 0.78 3.13
C GLN A 133 -1.70 -0.19 4.31
N ASP A 134 -2.40 -1.30 4.20
CA ASP A 134 -2.13 -2.46 5.03
C ASP A 134 -0.72 -2.89 4.65
N GLY A 135 0.18 -3.11 5.61
CA GLY A 135 1.61 -3.38 5.37
C GLY A 135 1.92 -4.60 4.49
N ASN A 136 0.88 -5.24 3.94
CA ASN A 136 0.86 -6.39 3.05
C ASN A 136 0.61 -6.07 1.57
N SER A 137 0.41 -4.81 1.15
CA SER A 137 0.44 -4.46 -0.28
C SER A 137 1.90 -4.45 -0.76
N ASP A 138 2.43 -5.67 -0.91
CA ASP A 138 3.80 -5.97 -1.26
C ASP A 138 4.10 -5.37 -2.65
N SER A 139 4.81 -4.24 -2.69
CA SER A 139 5.23 -3.52 -3.91
C SER A 139 5.93 -4.43 -4.93
N LYS A 140 6.47 -5.56 -4.45
CA LYS A 140 7.09 -6.65 -5.21
C LYS A 140 6.10 -7.34 -6.16
N VAL A 141 4.83 -7.42 -5.79
CA VAL A 141 3.78 -8.06 -6.59
C VAL A 141 3.33 -7.16 -7.74
N GLU A 142 3.46 -5.83 -7.63
CA GLU A 142 3.05 -4.89 -8.69
C GLU A 142 3.86 -5.05 -9.99
N PHE A 143 5.15 -5.40 -9.93
CA PHE A 143 5.95 -5.63 -11.14
C PHE A 143 5.54 -6.92 -11.86
N PHE A 144 5.37 -8.03 -11.14
CA PHE A 144 4.86 -9.26 -11.75
C PHE A 144 3.45 -9.06 -12.30
N ARG A 145 2.64 -8.27 -11.60
CA ARG A 145 1.33 -7.83 -12.06
C ARG A 145 1.43 -7.06 -13.37
N ASP A 146 2.40 -6.16 -13.52
CA ASP A 146 2.64 -5.39 -14.74
C ASP A 146 3.27 -6.21 -15.89
N PHE A 147 4.18 -7.13 -15.58
CA PHE A 147 4.75 -8.08 -16.54
C PHE A 147 3.67 -9.02 -17.08
N LEU A 148 2.85 -9.59 -16.18
CA LEU A 148 1.71 -10.43 -16.52
C LEU A 148 0.65 -9.63 -17.29
N ARG A 149 0.38 -8.36 -16.95
CA ARG A 149 -0.48 -7.47 -17.77
C ARG A 149 0.03 -7.30 -19.20
N ARG A 150 1.35 -7.31 -19.42
CA ARG A 150 1.97 -7.17 -20.74
C ARG A 150 2.06 -8.50 -21.51
N HIS A 151 2.13 -9.63 -20.82
CA HIS A 151 2.33 -10.96 -21.43
C HIS A 151 1.10 -11.89 -21.44
N LEU A 152 0.07 -11.67 -20.60
CA LEU A 152 -1.16 -12.48 -20.63
C LEU A 152 -2.12 -12.04 -21.75
N PRO A 153 -2.73 -12.99 -22.47
CA PRO A 153 -3.75 -12.69 -23.48
C PRO A 153 -4.97 -12.02 -22.83
N ARG A 154 -5.48 -10.95 -23.47
CA ARG A 154 -6.60 -10.08 -23.02
C ARG A 154 -7.85 -10.81 -22.49
N ARG A 155 -8.05 -12.08 -22.86
CA ARG A 155 -9.19 -12.90 -22.41
C ARG A 155 -9.13 -13.25 -20.93
N TRP A 156 -7.96 -13.21 -20.30
CA TRP A 156 -7.77 -13.63 -18.89
C TRP A 156 -7.70 -12.44 -17.92
N THR A 157 -7.43 -11.24 -18.44
CA THR A 157 -7.18 -10.03 -17.65
C THR A 157 -8.46 -9.26 -17.29
N TYR A 158 -9.55 -9.46 -18.03
CA TYR A 158 -10.83 -8.77 -17.83
C TYR A 158 -11.88 -9.67 -17.18
N ASN A 159 -12.51 -9.22 -16.09
CA ASN A 159 -13.69 -9.88 -15.53
C ASN A 159 -14.89 -9.72 -16.48
N LYS A 160 -15.84 -10.67 -16.47
CA LYS A 160 -17.04 -10.63 -17.33
C LYS A 160 -17.89 -9.37 -17.08
N GLU A 161 -17.96 -8.94 -15.82
CA GLU A 161 -18.67 -7.74 -15.38
C GLU A 161 -17.97 -6.45 -15.85
N GLU A 162 -16.65 -6.37 -15.72
CA GLU A 162 -15.85 -5.23 -16.18
C GLU A 162 -15.85 -5.09 -17.72
N ARG A 163 -15.90 -6.22 -18.43
CA ARG A 163 -16.01 -6.27 -19.91
C ARG A 163 -17.35 -5.72 -20.42
N GLN A 164 -18.44 -5.91 -19.67
CA GLN A 164 -19.75 -5.36 -20.02
C GLN A 164 -19.82 -3.85 -19.76
N HIS A 165 -19.16 -3.37 -18.70
CA HIS A 165 -19.17 -1.95 -18.34
C HIS A 165 -18.17 -1.07 -19.10
N ARG A 166 -17.08 -1.64 -19.66
CA ARG A 166 -16.00 -0.87 -20.33
C ARG A 166 -15.66 -1.39 -21.73
N LEU A 167 -16.68 -1.62 -22.56
CA LEU A 167 -16.49 -2.15 -23.92
C LEU A 167 -15.56 -1.25 -24.79
N GLN A 168 -15.67 0.08 -24.67
CA GLN A 168 -14.82 1.01 -25.43
C GLN A 168 -13.35 1.00 -24.96
N GLU A 169 -13.07 0.88 -23.66
CA GLU A 169 -11.70 0.81 -23.16
C GLU A 169 -11.04 -0.56 -23.42
N TYR A 170 -11.86 -1.63 -23.45
CA TYR A 170 -11.46 -2.96 -23.90
C TYR A 170 -11.06 -2.96 -25.39
N GLN A 171 -11.79 -2.22 -26.22
CA GLN A 171 -11.45 -2.03 -27.64
C GLN A 171 -10.16 -1.20 -27.80
N GLN A 172 -9.99 -0.14 -26.99
CA GLN A 172 -8.81 0.73 -26.98
C GLN A 172 -7.55 0.10 -26.35
N GLY A 173 -7.68 -1.04 -25.68
CA GLY A 173 -6.53 -1.79 -25.18
C GLY A 173 -5.86 -1.27 -23.93
N LYS A 174 -6.59 -0.50 -23.12
CA LYS A 174 -6.08 -0.02 -21.84
C LYS A 174 -5.94 -1.17 -20.85
N VAL A 175 -4.88 -1.09 -20.04
CA VAL A 175 -4.58 -2.09 -19.00
C VAL A 175 -5.67 -2.06 -17.91
N PRO A 176 -6.22 -3.21 -17.49
CA PRO A 176 -7.27 -3.25 -16.48
C PRO A 176 -6.73 -2.91 -15.09
N LEU A 177 -7.47 -2.07 -14.37
CA LEU A 177 -7.12 -1.61 -13.02
C LEU A 177 -7.46 -2.68 -11.97
N GLN A 178 -8.54 -3.44 -12.16
CA GLN A 178 -8.92 -4.53 -11.26
C GLN A 178 -8.60 -5.88 -11.89
N ILE A 179 -7.70 -6.62 -11.24
CA ILE A 179 -7.36 -7.98 -11.65
C ILE A 179 -8.32 -8.91 -10.95
N SER A 180 -8.87 -9.89 -11.68
CA SER A 180 -9.79 -10.85 -11.06
C SER A 180 -9.13 -11.51 -9.84
N LYS A 181 -9.92 -11.73 -8.76
CA LYS A 181 -9.47 -12.36 -7.51
C LYS A 181 -8.72 -13.69 -7.71
N ARG A 182 -8.95 -14.37 -8.84
CA ARG A 182 -8.25 -15.61 -9.21
C ARG A 182 -6.86 -15.35 -9.79
N VAL A 183 -6.75 -14.33 -10.65
CA VAL A 183 -5.48 -13.97 -11.29
C VAL A 183 -4.49 -13.47 -10.24
N ASP A 184 -4.95 -12.65 -9.29
CA ASP A 184 -4.08 -12.15 -8.23
C ASP A 184 -3.49 -13.27 -7.35
N LYS A 185 -4.32 -14.24 -6.96
CA LYS A 185 -3.86 -15.45 -6.28
C LYS A 185 -2.88 -16.26 -7.11
N THR A 186 -3.11 -16.43 -8.42
CA THR A 186 -2.15 -17.13 -9.30
C THR A 186 -0.85 -16.36 -9.51
N VAL A 187 -0.88 -15.02 -9.55
CA VAL A 187 0.33 -14.20 -9.63
C VAL A 187 1.16 -14.40 -8.37
N ARG A 188 0.55 -14.25 -7.20
CA ARG A 188 1.22 -14.43 -5.91
C ARG A 188 1.80 -15.84 -5.77
N LEU A 189 1.05 -16.86 -6.19
CA LEU A 189 1.52 -18.25 -6.22
C LEU A 189 2.70 -18.43 -7.20
N GLY A 190 2.63 -17.83 -8.39
CA GLY A 190 3.71 -17.86 -9.38
C GLY A 190 4.99 -17.21 -8.89
N VAL A 191 4.90 -16.04 -8.24
CA VAL A 191 6.06 -15.35 -7.64
C VAL A 191 6.68 -16.19 -6.53
N SER A 192 5.86 -16.76 -5.65
CA SER A 192 6.34 -17.65 -4.59
C SER A 192 7.03 -18.88 -5.15
N LEU A 193 6.48 -19.51 -6.20
CA LEU A 193 7.09 -20.67 -6.84
C LEU A 193 8.40 -20.32 -7.54
N LEU A 194 8.45 -19.17 -8.24
CA LEU A 194 9.68 -18.73 -8.90
C LEU A 194 10.78 -18.43 -7.88
N ALA A 195 10.44 -17.80 -6.75
CA ALA A 195 11.37 -17.56 -5.66
C ALA A 195 11.93 -18.87 -5.09
N VAL A 196 11.06 -19.85 -4.79
CA VAL A 196 11.48 -21.17 -4.32
C VAL A 196 12.34 -21.89 -5.37
N ALA A 197 11.93 -21.88 -6.64
CA ALA A 197 12.67 -22.50 -7.73
C ALA A 197 14.07 -21.87 -7.87
N SER A 198 14.21 -20.55 -7.71
CA SER A 198 15.51 -19.86 -7.78
C SER A 198 16.51 -20.28 -6.69
N LEU A 199 16.01 -20.75 -5.54
CA LEU A 199 16.83 -21.28 -4.45
C LEU A 199 17.16 -22.77 -4.64
N VAL A 200 16.16 -23.56 -5.07
CA VAL A 200 16.29 -25.02 -5.19
C VAL A 200 17.12 -25.43 -6.42
N THR A 201 17.00 -24.70 -7.53
CA THR A 201 17.69 -25.02 -8.79
C THR A 201 19.22 -25.16 -8.63
N PRO A 202 19.96 -24.18 -8.05
CA PRO A 202 21.40 -24.33 -7.86
C PRO A 202 21.75 -25.49 -6.92
N MET A 203 20.94 -25.74 -5.88
CA MET A 203 21.16 -26.89 -4.98
C MET A 203 21.01 -28.22 -5.71
N CYS A 204 19.96 -28.38 -6.53
CA CYS A 204 19.76 -29.58 -7.34
C CYS A 204 20.91 -29.81 -8.33
N ILE A 205 21.37 -28.76 -9.01
CA ILE A 205 22.48 -28.86 -9.97
C ILE A 205 23.77 -29.34 -9.29
N MET A 206 24.06 -28.82 -8.09
CA MET A 206 25.25 -29.21 -7.32
C MET A 206 25.19 -30.66 -6.83
N ILE A 207 24.02 -31.15 -6.43
CA ILE A 207 23.85 -32.55 -6.00
C ILE A 207 24.01 -33.53 -7.18
N LEU A 208 23.49 -33.18 -8.36
CA LEU A 208 23.55 -34.04 -9.55
C LEU A 208 24.95 -34.15 -10.16
N ASN A 209 25.81 -33.12 -10.02
CA ASN A 209 27.16 -33.10 -10.58
C ASN A 209 28.17 -32.52 -9.57
N PRO A 210 28.62 -33.31 -8.58
CA PRO A 210 29.55 -32.86 -7.56
C PRO A 210 30.92 -32.60 -8.18
N SER A 211 31.20 -31.33 -8.48
CA SER A 211 32.49 -30.86 -8.98
C SER A 211 32.72 -29.44 -8.46
N MET A 212 33.93 -29.18 -7.93
CA MET A 212 34.30 -27.91 -7.30
C MET A 212 34.10 -26.73 -8.26
N THR A 213 34.66 -26.85 -9.47
CA THR A 213 34.63 -25.80 -10.49
C THR A 213 33.20 -25.53 -10.96
N LYS A 214 32.39 -26.58 -11.14
CA LYS A 214 30.99 -26.44 -11.58
C LYS A 214 30.12 -25.81 -10.50
N SER A 215 30.35 -26.15 -9.23
CA SER A 215 29.60 -25.60 -8.10
C SER A 215 29.89 -24.10 -7.94
N LEU A 216 31.16 -23.69 -8.00
CA LEU A 216 31.53 -22.29 -7.89
C LEU A 216 30.96 -21.43 -9.05
N ILE A 217 31.03 -21.96 -10.28
CA ILE A 217 30.49 -21.28 -11.46
C ILE A 217 28.97 -21.17 -11.37
N THR A 218 28.27 -22.24 -11.01
CA THR A 218 26.80 -22.24 -10.89
C THR A 218 26.33 -21.30 -9.79
N SER A 219 26.94 -21.30 -8.59
CA SER A 219 26.55 -20.37 -7.53
C SER A 219 26.76 -18.91 -7.94
N SER A 220 27.90 -18.59 -8.56
CA SER A 220 28.20 -17.22 -9.01
C SER A 220 27.21 -16.74 -10.07
N LEU A 221 26.91 -17.58 -11.06
CA LEU A 221 25.97 -17.24 -12.13
C LEU A 221 24.54 -17.02 -11.61
N PHE A 222 24.05 -17.91 -10.74
CA PHE A 222 22.71 -17.78 -10.15
C PHE A 222 22.62 -16.59 -9.19
N MET A 223 23.69 -16.28 -8.45
CA MET A 223 23.75 -15.11 -7.58
C MET A 223 23.69 -13.80 -8.37
N VAL A 224 24.45 -13.67 -9.45
CA VAL A 224 24.39 -12.49 -10.33
C VAL A 224 23.02 -12.40 -11.00
N ALA A 225 22.48 -13.50 -11.50
CA ALA A 225 21.15 -13.53 -12.11
C ALA A 225 20.04 -13.12 -11.13
N PHE A 226 20.12 -13.57 -9.87
CA PHE A 226 19.20 -13.18 -8.81
C PHE A 226 19.32 -11.69 -8.48
N ALA A 227 20.54 -11.18 -8.31
CA ALA A 227 20.77 -9.76 -8.02
C ALA A 227 20.27 -8.85 -9.15
N VAL A 228 20.55 -9.21 -10.41
CA VAL A 228 20.02 -8.54 -11.61
C VAL A 228 18.49 -8.63 -11.65
N GLY A 229 17.93 -9.82 -11.39
CA GLY A 229 16.48 -10.05 -11.36
C GLY A 229 15.76 -9.18 -10.34
N ILE A 230 16.29 -9.05 -9.12
CA ILE A 230 15.74 -8.15 -8.11
C ILE A 230 15.95 -6.69 -8.49
N SER A 231 17.15 -6.33 -8.96
CA SER A 231 17.48 -4.93 -9.28
C SER A 231 16.67 -4.35 -10.43
N PHE A 232 16.33 -5.16 -11.45
CA PHE A 232 15.48 -4.74 -12.56
C PHE A 232 13.99 -5.02 -12.32
N GLY A 233 13.67 -6.06 -11.56
CA GLY A 233 12.31 -6.54 -11.39
C GLY A 233 11.58 -6.07 -10.14
N MET A 234 12.27 -5.56 -9.12
CA MET A 234 11.62 -5.23 -7.84
C MET A 234 11.90 -3.78 -7.47
N LYS A 235 10.84 -2.97 -7.34
CA LYS A 235 10.90 -1.63 -6.72
C LYS A 235 11.13 -1.79 -5.22
N THR A 236 12.35 -2.13 -4.86
CA THR A 236 12.81 -2.31 -3.48
C THR A 236 13.82 -1.21 -3.16
N SER A 237 13.93 -0.86 -1.88
CA SER A 237 14.97 0.07 -1.45
C SER A 237 16.36 -0.54 -1.69
N ASN A 238 17.37 0.27 -2.00
CA ASN A 238 18.74 -0.22 -2.23
C ASN A 238 19.25 -1.08 -1.06
N SER A 239 18.83 -0.77 0.17
CA SER A 239 19.11 -1.54 1.37
C SER A 239 18.46 -2.93 1.38
N GLU A 240 17.21 -3.05 0.93
CA GLU A 240 16.51 -4.34 0.85
C GLU A 240 17.14 -5.25 -0.19
N THR A 241 17.51 -4.72 -1.36
CA THR A 241 18.22 -5.47 -2.41
C THR A 241 19.55 -6.01 -1.90
N LEU A 242 20.30 -5.19 -1.17
CA LEU A 242 21.59 -5.57 -0.58
C LEU A 242 21.41 -6.68 0.45
N VAL A 243 20.45 -6.54 1.38
CA VAL A 243 20.17 -7.55 2.41
C VAL A 243 19.70 -8.87 1.79
N ALA A 244 18.80 -8.81 0.80
CA ALA A 244 18.31 -10.01 0.11
C ALA A 244 19.44 -10.74 -0.65
N THR A 245 20.29 -10.00 -1.36
CA THR A 245 21.44 -10.57 -2.09
C THR A 245 22.47 -11.17 -1.13
N ALA A 246 22.75 -10.50 -0.02
CA ALA A 246 23.66 -11.01 1.02
C ALA A 246 23.12 -12.31 1.65
N THR A 247 21.82 -12.36 1.95
CA THR A 247 21.16 -13.57 2.49
C THR A 247 21.24 -14.73 1.49
N TYR A 248 20.93 -14.48 0.22
CA TYR A 248 21.04 -15.48 -0.85
C TYR A 248 22.48 -15.98 -1.03
N SER A 249 23.45 -15.06 -1.00
CA SER A 249 24.90 -15.39 -1.03
C SER A 249 25.28 -16.37 0.07
N ALA A 250 24.91 -16.05 1.31
CA ALA A 250 25.30 -16.83 2.47
C ALA A 250 24.79 -18.27 2.35
N VAL A 251 23.54 -18.45 1.92
CA VAL A 251 22.95 -19.78 1.72
C VAL A 251 23.72 -20.58 0.66
N LEU A 252 24.03 -19.98 -0.49
CA LEU A 252 24.77 -20.68 -1.56
C LEU A 252 26.22 -20.99 -1.14
N VAL A 253 26.91 -20.04 -0.52
CA VAL A 253 28.31 -20.22 -0.08
C VAL A 253 28.43 -21.31 0.98
N VAL A 254 27.51 -21.36 1.94
CA VAL A 254 27.45 -22.45 2.93
C VAL A 254 27.30 -23.80 2.23
N PHE A 255 26.39 -23.89 1.24
CA PHE A 255 26.14 -25.13 0.50
C PHE A 255 27.35 -25.61 -0.32
N VAL A 256 28.06 -24.68 -0.95
CA VAL A 256 29.32 -24.98 -1.66
C VAL A 256 30.38 -25.45 -0.66
N GLY A 257 30.54 -24.74 0.46
CA GLY A 257 31.53 -25.06 1.49
C GLY A 257 31.33 -26.44 2.13
N THR A 258 30.08 -26.85 2.38
CA THR A 258 29.78 -28.17 2.96
C THR A 258 30.04 -29.32 1.98
N ASN A 259 29.75 -29.15 0.69
CA ASN A 259 30.02 -30.17 -0.33
C ASN A 259 31.52 -30.29 -0.69
N SER A 260 32.30 -29.24 -0.46
CA SER A 260 33.77 -29.28 -0.58
C SER A 260 34.43 -30.13 0.50
N GLY A 261 33.97 -30.02 1.76
CA GLY A 261 34.56 -30.75 2.88
C GLY A 261 34.40 -32.27 2.81
N SER A 262 33.32 -32.77 2.20
CA SER A 262 33.10 -34.21 2.03
C SER A 262 33.98 -34.84 0.94
N SER A 263 34.44 -34.05 -0.03
CA SER A 263 35.26 -34.53 -1.15
C SER A 263 36.72 -34.77 -0.73
N SER A 264 37.22 -34.05 0.28
CA SER A 264 38.58 -34.17 0.81
C SER A 264 38.77 -35.25 1.88
N ALA A 265 37.69 -35.86 2.39
CA ALA A 265 37.76 -36.88 3.44
C ALA A 265 37.96 -38.32 2.91
N THR A 266 38.10 -38.50 1.59
CA THR A 266 38.19 -39.82 0.94
C THR A 266 39.44 -39.97 0.06
N SER A 267 40.50 -39.21 0.32
CA SER A 267 41.80 -39.34 -0.35
C SER A 267 42.87 -39.80 0.62
#